data_AF-A0A832ELI7-F1
#
_entry.id   AF-A0A832ELI7-F1
#
_cell.length_a   1.000
_cell.length_b   1.000
_cell.length_c   1.000
_cell.angle_alpha   90.00
_cell.angle_beta   90.00
_cell.angle_gamma   90.00
#
_symmetry.space_group_name_H-M   'P 1'
#
loop_
_entity.id
_entity.type
_entity.pdbx_description
1 polymer ?
#
loop_
_entity_poly.entity_id
_entity_poly.type
_entity_poly.pdbx_seq_one_letter_code
_entity_poly.pdbx_strand_id
1 'polypeptide(L)'
;MDTFKDLYNFIDLAKNNRKYAVSTANNLRSALKIFEKELTPNELTSIDIVEQNIEEIFISVINKNKNKDINSLNTYKARLLKVINDYKRYGKNPSKIQNWIVRHRTASQQSTTLLKNKDNNFTSLVKTIDNQDKNKIKLSEDILTPVKSIINCHKIELTLNSGKVIIFIPNNISTEEIKLIKNILDAFN
;
A
#
# COMPACT_ATOMS: atom_id res chain seq x y z
N MET A 1 17.05 21.32 -16.67
CA MET A 1 16.29 21.44 -15.40
C MET A 1 15.15 20.44 -15.48
N ASP A 2 14.88 19.73 -14.39
CA ASP A 2 13.79 18.76 -14.33
C ASP A 2 12.48 19.54 -14.06
N THR A 3 11.66 19.67 -15.09
CA THR A 3 10.43 20.47 -15.08
C THR A 3 9.22 19.64 -14.68
N PHE A 4 8.14 20.28 -14.23
CA PHE A 4 6.91 19.54 -13.88
C PHE A 4 6.36 18.70 -15.05
N LYS A 5 6.55 19.17 -16.29
CA LYS A 5 6.16 18.45 -17.51
C LYS A 5 6.90 17.12 -17.68
N ASP A 6 8.10 17.01 -17.15
CA ASP A 6 8.89 15.76 -17.23
C ASP A 6 8.26 14.63 -16.43
N LEU A 7 7.43 14.93 -15.42
CA LEU A 7 6.64 13.91 -14.72
C LEU A 7 5.60 13.25 -15.62
N TYR A 8 4.97 14.01 -16.53
CA TYR A 8 4.05 13.45 -17.53
C TYR A 8 4.79 12.55 -18.52
N ASN A 9 5.91 13.02 -19.06
CA ASN A 9 6.75 12.25 -19.98
C ASN A 9 7.24 10.95 -19.33
N PHE A 10 7.61 11.02 -18.05
CA PHE A 10 8.04 9.86 -17.27
C PHE A 10 6.93 8.83 -17.07
N ILE A 11 5.70 9.27 -16.76
CA ILE A 11 4.55 8.35 -16.64
C ILE A 11 4.33 7.59 -17.96
N ASP A 12 4.47 8.28 -19.08
CA ASP A 12 4.26 7.71 -20.42
C ASP A 12 5.36 6.70 -20.75
N LEU A 13 6.60 7.06 -20.45
CA LEU A 13 7.75 6.19 -20.61
C LEU A 13 7.60 4.93 -19.72
N ALA A 14 7.22 5.10 -18.45
CA ALA A 14 6.99 3.99 -17.52
C ALA A 14 5.83 3.09 -17.96
N LYS A 15 4.74 3.65 -18.50
CA LYS A 15 3.63 2.90 -19.08
C LYS A 15 4.08 2.08 -20.29
N ASN A 16 4.82 2.69 -21.22
CA ASN A 16 5.30 2.03 -22.44
C ASN A 16 6.28 0.90 -22.12
N ASN A 17 7.08 1.04 -21.06
CA ASN A 17 7.98 0.02 -20.55
C ASN A 17 7.30 -1.00 -19.62
N ARG A 18 5.96 -1.03 -19.56
CA ARG A 18 5.14 -1.93 -18.71
C ARG A 18 5.47 -1.85 -17.22
N LYS A 19 6.07 -0.74 -16.76
CA LYS A 19 6.37 -0.50 -15.34
C LYS A 19 5.14 0.00 -14.58
N TYR A 20 4.27 0.73 -15.28
CA TYR A 20 2.94 1.07 -14.79
C TYR A 20 1.84 0.39 -15.60
N ALA A 21 0.86 -0.16 -14.90
CA ALA A 21 -0.42 -0.54 -15.51
C ALA A 21 -1.14 0.70 -16.05
N VAL A 22 -1.97 0.52 -17.08
CA VAL A 22 -2.72 1.63 -17.73
C VAL A 22 -3.57 2.41 -16.72
N SER A 23 -4.28 1.71 -15.84
CA SER A 23 -5.08 2.33 -14.78
C SER A 23 -4.24 3.15 -13.80
N THR A 24 -3.05 2.66 -13.45
CA THR A 24 -2.11 3.36 -12.57
C THR A 24 -1.59 4.63 -13.23
N ALA A 25 -1.15 4.55 -14.49
CA ALA A 25 -0.69 5.70 -15.25
C ALA A 25 -1.78 6.79 -15.33
N ASN A 26 -3.03 6.40 -15.63
CA ASN A 26 -4.15 7.34 -15.67
C ASN A 26 -4.40 8.02 -14.31
N ASN A 27 -4.42 7.24 -13.21
CA ASN A 27 -4.60 7.78 -11.86
C ASN A 27 -3.48 8.76 -11.44
N LEU A 28 -2.24 8.48 -11.86
CA LEU A 28 -1.10 9.36 -11.62
C LEU A 28 -1.21 10.66 -12.43
N ARG A 29 -1.59 10.59 -13.72
CA ARG A 29 -1.83 11.79 -14.53
C ARG A 29 -2.97 12.64 -13.99
N SER A 30 -4.06 12.02 -13.52
CA SER A 30 -5.14 12.75 -12.87
C SER A 30 -4.67 13.49 -11.61
N ALA A 31 -3.73 12.91 -10.85
CA ALA A 31 -3.11 13.58 -9.72
C ALA A 31 -2.29 14.80 -10.17
N LEU A 32 -1.39 14.62 -11.16
CA LEU A 32 -0.59 15.72 -11.71
C LEU A 32 -1.49 16.88 -12.16
N LYS A 33 -2.57 16.59 -12.89
CA LYS A 33 -3.49 17.60 -13.43
C LYS A 33 -4.23 18.40 -12.36
N ILE A 34 -4.49 17.81 -11.19
CA ILE A 34 -5.12 18.53 -10.07
C ILE A 34 -4.13 19.51 -9.46
N PHE A 35 -2.89 19.07 -9.22
CA PHE A 35 -1.86 19.90 -8.60
C PHE A 35 -1.33 20.98 -9.54
N GLU A 36 -1.14 20.66 -10.83
CA GLU A 36 -0.63 21.57 -11.86
C GLU A 36 -1.38 22.91 -11.93
N LYS A 37 -2.70 22.87 -11.68
CA LYS A 37 -3.56 24.07 -11.69
C LYS A 37 -3.24 25.06 -10.58
N GLU A 38 -2.66 24.58 -9.49
CA GLU A 38 -2.37 25.36 -8.29
C GLU A 38 -0.88 25.65 -8.14
N LEU A 39 -0.05 25.24 -9.11
CA LEU A 39 1.39 25.53 -9.10
C LEU A 39 1.64 26.96 -9.54
N THR A 40 2.58 27.60 -8.85
CA THR A 40 3.16 28.88 -9.25
C THR A 40 4.12 28.70 -10.45
N PRO A 41 4.44 29.79 -11.18
CA PRO A 41 5.42 29.72 -12.27
C PRO A 41 6.78 29.17 -11.83
N ASN A 42 7.20 29.45 -10.60
CA ASN A 42 8.45 28.95 -10.04
C ASN A 42 8.40 27.42 -9.84
N GLU A 43 7.31 26.92 -9.28
CA GLU A 43 7.11 25.48 -9.06
C GLU A 43 7.02 24.68 -10.37
N LEU A 44 6.50 25.27 -11.44
CA LEU A 44 6.47 24.61 -12.76
C LEU A 44 7.87 24.35 -13.32
N THR A 45 8.86 25.18 -12.94
CA THR A 45 10.24 25.07 -13.46
C THR A 45 11.08 23.99 -12.78
N SER A 46 10.73 23.57 -11.57
CA SER A 46 11.52 22.62 -10.79
C SER A 46 10.68 21.66 -9.97
N ILE A 47 10.83 20.36 -10.25
CA ILE A 47 10.21 19.28 -9.47
C ILE A 47 10.66 19.31 -8.00
N ASP A 48 11.89 19.72 -7.72
CA ASP A 48 12.42 19.75 -6.36
C ASP A 48 11.71 20.82 -5.51
N ILE A 49 11.34 21.96 -6.12
CA ILE A 49 10.56 23.02 -5.43
C ILE A 49 9.14 22.52 -5.14
N VAL A 50 8.52 21.79 -6.09
CA VAL A 50 7.20 21.18 -5.87
C VAL A 50 7.20 20.21 -4.69
N GLU A 51 8.26 19.41 -4.54
CA GLU A 51 8.37 18.49 -3.40
C GLU A 51 8.55 19.23 -2.07
N GLN A 52 9.35 20.30 -2.05
CA GLN A 52 9.57 21.11 -0.85
C GLN A 52 8.30 21.83 -0.40
N ASN A 53 7.53 22.38 -1.34
CA ASN A 53 6.33 23.17 -1.07
C ASN A 53 5.03 22.34 -1.09
N ILE A 54 5.14 20.99 -1.07
CA ILE A 54 3.99 20.12 -1.32
C ILE A 54 2.80 20.36 -0.36
N GLU A 55 3.09 20.73 0.89
CA GLU A 55 2.04 21.01 1.89
C GLU A 55 1.28 22.29 1.58
N GLU A 56 1.99 23.35 1.17
CA GLU A 56 1.38 24.63 0.80
C GLU A 56 0.53 24.50 -0.47
N ILE A 57 1.07 23.80 -1.48
CA ILE A 57 0.33 23.48 -2.70
C ILE A 57 -0.91 22.65 -2.35
N PHE A 58 -0.79 21.69 -1.42
CA PHE A 58 -1.92 20.85 -1.02
C PHE A 58 -3.04 21.65 -0.33
N ILE A 59 -2.71 22.63 0.51
CA ILE A 59 -3.70 23.54 1.10
C ILE A 59 -4.43 24.32 0.00
N SER A 60 -3.72 24.84 -0.99
CA SER A 60 -4.31 25.52 -2.15
C SER A 60 -5.25 24.59 -2.93
N VAL A 61 -4.83 23.34 -3.16
CA VAL A 61 -5.66 22.31 -3.81
C VAL A 61 -6.94 22.04 -3.04
N ILE A 62 -6.89 21.90 -1.70
CA ILE A 62 -8.09 21.71 -0.86
C ILE A 62 -9.04 22.90 -0.99
N ASN A 63 -8.51 24.12 -0.90
CA ASN A 63 -9.30 25.34 -0.95
C ASN A 63 -10.04 25.52 -2.30
N LYS A 64 -9.44 25.04 -3.39
CA LYS A 64 -10.00 25.15 -4.75
C LYS A 64 -10.87 23.96 -5.16
N ASN A 65 -10.70 22.81 -4.50
CA ASN A 65 -11.45 21.57 -4.79
C ASN A 65 -12.40 21.19 -3.64
N LYS A 66 -13.17 22.17 -3.13
CA LYS A 66 -14.12 21.98 -2.01
C LYS A 66 -15.20 20.93 -2.27
N ASN A 67 -15.44 20.60 -3.54
CA ASN A 67 -16.39 19.57 -3.97
C ASN A 67 -15.84 18.14 -3.90
N LYS A 68 -14.55 17.95 -3.57
CA LYS A 68 -13.92 16.64 -3.44
C LYS A 68 -13.73 16.27 -1.98
N ASP A 69 -13.91 15.00 -1.68
CA ASP A 69 -13.61 14.46 -0.37
C ASP A 69 -12.11 14.58 -0.04
N ILE A 70 -11.80 14.91 1.22
CA ILE A 70 -10.44 15.13 1.69
C ILE A 70 -9.58 13.86 1.58
N ASN A 71 -10.14 12.67 1.76
CA ASN A 71 -9.39 11.43 1.60
C ASN A 71 -9.02 11.18 0.15
N SER A 72 -9.90 11.58 -0.78
CA SER A 72 -9.59 11.57 -2.20
C SER A 72 -8.44 12.52 -2.53
N LEU A 73 -8.43 13.73 -1.96
CA LEU A 73 -7.33 14.69 -2.15
C LEU A 73 -6.00 14.18 -1.56
N ASN A 74 -6.01 13.60 -0.36
CA ASN A 74 -4.84 12.93 0.21
C ASN A 74 -4.33 11.80 -0.69
N THR A 75 -5.24 11.06 -1.33
CA THR A 75 -4.86 10.03 -2.30
C THR A 75 -4.15 10.63 -3.52
N TYR A 76 -4.60 11.78 -4.03
CA TYR A 76 -3.90 12.49 -5.11
C TYR A 76 -2.52 13.00 -4.68
N LYS A 77 -2.39 13.55 -3.46
CA LYS A 77 -1.10 13.96 -2.89
C LYS A 77 -0.12 12.78 -2.83
N ALA A 78 -0.54 11.65 -2.29
CA ALA A 78 0.29 10.44 -2.20
C ALA A 78 0.73 9.94 -3.60
N ARG A 79 -0.14 10.05 -4.61
CA ARG A 79 0.18 9.71 -5.99
C ARG A 79 1.21 10.67 -6.60
N LEU A 80 1.08 11.98 -6.39
CA LEU A 80 2.07 12.96 -6.85
C LEU A 80 3.45 12.67 -6.25
N LEU A 81 3.53 12.52 -4.92
CA LEU A 81 4.77 12.18 -4.22
C LEU A 81 5.38 10.86 -4.70
N LYS A 82 4.54 9.87 -5.00
CA LYS A 82 5.01 8.61 -5.60
C LYS A 82 5.67 8.84 -6.96
N VAL A 83 5.06 9.62 -7.85
CA VAL A 83 5.62 9.89 -9.18
C VAL A 83 6.93 10.66 -9.08
N ILE A 84 7.00 11.67 -8.21
CA ILE A 84 8.24 12.42 -7.96
C ILE A 84 9.36 11.47 -7.50
N ASN A 85 9.07 10.60 -6.53
CA ASN A 85 10.04 9.62 -6.04
C ASN A 85 10.48 8.61 -7.11
N ASP A 86 9.53 8.07 -7.88
CA ASP A 86 9.82 7.14 -8.97
C ASP A 86 10.64 7.84 -10.08
N TYR A 87 10.34 9.10 -10.38
CA TYR A 87 11.10 9.92 -11.34
C TYR A 87 12.53 10.16 -10.87
N LYS A 88 12.72 10.53 -9.60
CA LYS A 88 14.07 10.71 -9.02
C LYS A 88 14.89 9.42 -9.08
N ARG A 89 14.25 8.26 -8.90
CA ARG A 89 14.91 6.95 -8.93
C ARG A 89 15.20 6.44 -10.34
N TYR A 90 14.24 6.56 -11.25
CA TYR A 90 14.25 5.87 -12.53
C TYR A 90 14.09 6.79 -13.75
N GLY A 91 13.56 7.99 -13.57
CA GLY A 91 13.28 8.95 -14.65
C GLY A 91 14.46 9.85 -15.01
N LYS A 92 15.28 10.27 -14.03
CA LYS A 92 16.46 11.13 -14.30
C LYS A 92 17.49 10.47 -15.23
N ASN A 93 17.64 9.14 -15.12
CA ASN A 93 18.56 8.36 -15.96
C ASN A 93 17.76 7.29 -16.72
N PRO A 94 17.62 7.38 -18.05
CA PRO A 94 16.84 6.42 -18.86
C PRO A 94 17.28 4.96 -18.66
N SER A 95 18.58 4.70 -18.47
CA SER A 95 19.11 3.35 -18.25
C SER A 95 18.58 2.69 -16.96
N LYS A 96 18.20 3.47 -15.94
CA LYS A 96 17.70 2.92 -14.67
C LYS A 96 16.30 2.33 -14.80
N ILE A 97 15.53 2.74 -15.82
CA ILE A 97 14.16 2.24 -15.96
C ILE A 97 14.13 0.78 -16.37
N GLN A 98 15.13 0.29 -17.11
CA GLN A 98 15.23 -1.11 -17.50
C GLN A 98 15.32 -2.01 -16.27
N ASN A 99 16.13 -1.58 -15.28
CA ASN A 99 16.34 -2.26 -14.01
C ASN A 99 15.23 -2.05 -12.97
N TRP A 100 14.16 -1.33 -13.33
CA TRP A 100 13.03 -1.15 -12.42
C TRP A 100 12.24 -2.44 -12.28
N ILE A 101 12.42 -3.13 -11.15
CA ILE A 101 11.65 -4.31 -10.78
C ILE A 101 10.33 -3.84 -10.16
N VAL A 102 9.23 -4.09 -10.87
CA VAL A 102 7.88 -3.79 -10.36
C VAL A 102 7.54 -4.82 -9.28
N ARG A 103 7.41 -4.35 -8.04
CA ARG A 103 6.92 -5.20 -6.95
C ARG A 103 5.43 -5.45 -7.16
N HIS A 104 5.08 -6.62 -7.68
CA HIS A 104 3.71 -7.12 -7.63
C HIS A 104 3.38 -7.42 -6.18
N ARG A 105 2.64 -6.52 -5.52
CA ARG A 105 2.09 -6.82 -4.19
C ARG A 105 1.06 -7.91 -4.37
N THR A 106 1.40 -9.13 -3.95
CA THR A 106 0.40 -10.18 -3.77
C THR A 106 -0.59 -9.72 -2.71
N ALA A 107 -1.85 -10.18 -2.78
CA ALA A 107 -2.92 -9.75 -1.88
C ALA A 107 -2.54 -9.86 -0.38
N SER A 108 -1.61 -10.76 -0.04
CA SER A 108 -1.04 -10.92 1.31
C SER A 108 -0.27 -9.70 1.86
N GLN A 109 0.23 -8.80 1.02
CA GLN A 109 1.03 -7.63 1.43
C GLN A 109 0.21 -6.34 1.56
N GLN A 110 -1.09 -6.36 1.26
CA GLN A 110 -1.94 -5.17 1.38
C GLN A 110 -2.47 -4.95 2.80
N SER A 111 -2.46 -5.98 3.65
CA SER A 111 -3.10 -5.93 4.97
C SER A 111 -2.18 -5.47 6.12
N THR A 112 -0.86 -5.36 5.92
CA THR A 112 0.09 -5.08 7.02
C THR A 112 0.55 -3.62 7.14
N THR A 113 0.13 -2.71 6.25
CA THR A 113 0.52 -1.28 6.33
C THR A 113 -0.56 -0.35 6.88
N LEU A 114 -1.67 -0.85 7.42
CA LEU A 114 -2.74 -0.02 7.99
C LEU A 114 -2.82 -0.02 9.52
N LEU A 115 -1.87 -0.65 10.23
CA LEU A 115 -1.84 -0.66 11.71
C LEU A 115 -0.43 -0.41 12.30
N LYS A 116 0.34 0.50 11.69
CA LYS A 116 1.45 1.18 12.37
C LYS A 116 1.55 2.59 11.82
N ASN A 117 0.97 3.53 12.57
CA ASN A 117 1.26 4.98 12.61
C ASN A 117 -0.02 5.72 13.01
N LYS A 118 -0.46 5.44 14.24
CA LYS A 118 -1.15 6.44 15.05
C LYS A 118 -0.29 6.55 16.29
N ASP A 119 0.62 7.53 16.25
CA ASP A 119 0.93 8.42 17.37
C ASP A 119 1.89 9.50 16.87
N ASN A 120 1.51 10.72 17.20
CA ASN A 120 2.15 11.95 16.79
C ASN A 120 3.53 12.08 17.46
N ASN A 121 4.54 12.57 16.73
CA ASN A 121 5.26 13.78 17.14
C ASN A 121 6.30 14.20 16.11
N PHE A 122 6.13 15.46 15.70
CA PHE A 122 7.07 16.31 15.03
C PHE A 122 8.22 16.62 16.01
N THR A 123 9.45 16.14 15.75
CA THR A 123 10.74 16.81 16.09
C THR A 123 11.95 15.90 15.81
N SER A 124 13.05 16.56 15.42
CA SER A 124 14.46 16.14 15.53
C SER A 124 15.08 15.24 14.46
N LEU A 125 15.62 15.92 13.44
CA LEU A 125 17.07 16.00 13.16
C LEU A 125 18.03 15.15 14.03
N VAL A 126 18.90 14.42 13.32
CA VAL A 126 20.24 13.93 13.73
C VAL A 126 20.27 12.92 14.89
N LYS A 127 20.69 11.68 14.58
CA LYS A 127 21.90 11.03 15.13
C LYS A 127 21.99 9.57 14.68
N THR A 128 23.06 9.28 13.95
CA THR A 128 23.83 8.03 14.06
C THR A 128 24.07 7.67 15.52
N ILE A 129 24.10 6.37 15.85
CA ILE A 129 25.04 5.66 16.75
C ILE A 129 24.41 4.35 17.27
N ASP A 130 25.13 3.28 16.96
CA ASP A 130 25.42 2.05 17.70
C ASP A 130 24.36 1.03 18.15
N ASN A 131 24.69 -0.19 17.71
CA ASN A 131 24.61 -1.46 18.41
C ASN A 131 24.68 -1.36 19.94
N GLN A 132 23.76 -2.10 20.58
CA GLN A 132 23.86 -2.91 21.81
C GLN A 132 22.65 -2.63 22.71
N ASP A 133 21.70 -3.55 22.73
CA ASP A 133 21.48 -4.34 23.95
C ASP A 133 20.32 -5.32 23.78
N LYS A 134 20.68 -6.59 23.93
CA LYS A 134 19.75 -7.68 24.22
C LYS A 134 19.32 -7.53 25.67
N ASN A 135 18.04 -7.22 25.92
CA ASN A 135 17.39 -7.76 27.11
C ASN A 135 15.89 -8.00 26.88
N LYS A 136 15.51 -9.22 27.27
CA LYS A 136 14.21 -9.87 27.09
C LYS A 136 13.09 -9.09 27.77
N ILE A 137 12.10 -8.67 27.00
CA ILE A 137 10.73 -8.53 27.49
C ILE A 137 9.95 -9.66 26.83
N LYS A 138 9.62 -10.72 27.59
CA LYS A 138 8.64 -11.72 27.15
C LYS A 138 7.27 -11.03 27.16
N LEU A 139 6.86 -10.52 26.00
CA LEU A 139 5.44 -10.26 25.76
C LEU A 139 4.71 -11.61 25.86
N SER A 140 3.64 -11.62 26.65
CA SER A 140 2.72 -12.75 26.78
C SER A 140 2.32 -13.29 25.40
N GLU A 141 2.35 -14.61 25.25
CA GLU A 141 1.83 -15.27 24.05
C GLU A 141 0.34 -14.95 23.91
N ASP A 142 0.02 -14.09 22.94
CA ASP A 142 -1.34 -13.87 22.49
C ASP A 142 -1.93 -15.23 22.12
N ILE A 143 -3.07 -15.57 22.75
CA ILE A 143 -3.87 -16.74 22.41
C ILE A 143 -4.23 -16.61 20.92
N LEU A 144 -3.56 -17.41 20.09
CA LEU A 144 -3.83 -17.57 18.67
C LEU A 144 -5.25 -18.10 18.51
N THR A 145 -6.23 -17.20 18.37
CA THR A 145 -7.48 -17.57 17.71
C THR A 145 -7.17 -17.77 16.23
N PRO A 146 -7.37 -18.98 15.67
CA PRO A 146 -6.88 -19.33 14.34
C PRO A 146 -7.88 -18.85 13.29
N VAL A 147 -8.00 -17.54 13.12
CA VAL A 147 -8.76 -16.95 11.99
C VAL A 147 -7.81 -16.62 10.82
N LYS A 148 -6.49 -16.66 11.03
CA LYS A 148 -5.47 -16.41 10.00
C LYS A 148 -5.05 -17.64 9.18
N SER A 149 -5.49 -18.85 9.54
CA SER A 149 -5.09 -20.11 8.88
C SER A 149 -6.09 -20.63 7.83
N ILE A 150 -7.20 -19.93 7.58
CA ILE A 150 -8.20 -20.31 6.57
C ILE A 150 -7.77 -19.82 5.17
N ILE A 151 -6.51 -20.02 4.83
CA ILE A 151 -6.03 -19.84 3.46
C ILE A 151 -6.09 -21.22 2.84
N ASN A 152 -6.85 -21.36 1.75
CA ASN A 152 -7.02 -22.61 1.01
C ASN A 152 -7.91 -23.67 1.72
N CYS A 153 -9.03 -23.23 2.31
CA CYS A 153 -10.06 -24.12 2.84
C CYS A 153 -11.42 -23.89 2.15
N HIS A 154 -12.18 -24.96 1.95
CA HIS A 154 -13.61 -24.92 1.67
C HIS A 154 -14.37 -24.54 2.95
N LYS A 155 -15.34 -23.63 2.82
CA LYS A 155 -16.23 -23.24 3.91
C LYS A 155 -17.59 -23.92 3.71
N ILE A 156 -18.02 -24.68 4.70
CA ILE A 156 -19.39 -25.23 4.79
C ILE A 156 -20.09 -24.55 5.95
N GLU A 157 -21.30 -24.05 5.69
CA GLU A 157 -22.09 -23.34 6.66
C GLU A 157 -23.43 -24.05 6.83
N LEU A 158 -23.74 -24.45 8.06
CA LEU A 158 -24.95 -25.19 8.41
C LEU A 158 -25.72 -24.40 9.47
N THR A 159 -26.98 -24.14 9.18
CA THR A 159 -27.91 -23.55 10.16
C THR A 159 -28.59 -24.68 10.92
N LEU A 160 -28.50 -24.65 12.25
CA LEU A 160 -29.11 -25.60 13.17
C LEU A 160 -30.23 -24.92 13.98
N ASN A 161 -31.10 -25.71 14.61
CA ASN A 161 -32.20 -25.17 15.42
C ASN A 161 -31.71 -24.32 16.62
N SER A 162 -30.52 -24.62 17.14
CA SER A 162 -29.90 -23.93 18.28
C SER A 162 -28.86 -22.86 17.88
N GLY A 163 -28.61 -22.67 16.58
CA GLY A 163 -27.62 -21.70 16.13
C GLY A 163 -27.02 -22.02 14.77
N LYS A 164 -25.74 -21.70 14.60
CA LYS A 164 -25.04 -21.80 13.32
C LYS A 164 -23.69 -22.45 13.50
N VAL A 165 -23.39 -23.44 12.66
CA VAL A 165 -22.12 -24.14 12.62
C VAL A 165 -21.40 -23.76 11.33
N ILE A 166 -20.12 -23.40 11.45
CA ILE A 166 -19.25 -23.12 10.32
C ILE A 166 -18.08 -24.10 10.38
N ILE A 167 -17.88 -24.84 9.30
CA ILE A 167 -16.79 -25.81 9.14
C ILE A 167 -15.85 -25.29 8.06
N PHE A 168 -14.54 -25.29 8.35
CA PHE A 168 -13.49 -24.97 7.39
C PHE A 168 -12.68 -26.24 7.10
N ILE A 169 -12.65 -26.68 5.85
CA ILE A 169 -11.98 -27.91 5.40
C ILE A 169 -10.82 -27.55 4.47
N PRO A 170 -9.56 -27.90 4.76
CA PRO A 170 -8.44 -27.66 3.86
C PRO A 170 -8.63 -28.29 2.48
N ASN A 171 -8.20 -27.59 1.41
CA ASN A 171 -8.35 -28.03 0.01
C ASN A 171 -7.48 -29.24 -0.35
N ASN A 172 -6.51 -29.58 0.50
CA ASN A 172 -5.55 -30.66 0.31
C ASN A 172 -5.67 -31.76 1.38
N ILE A 173 -6.87 -31.96 1.94
CA ILE A 173 -7.10 -32.99 2.95
C ILE A 173 -6.91 -34.40 2.37
N SER A 174 -6.17 -35.24 3.07
CA SER A 174 -5.92 -36.64 2.71
C SER A 174 -7.04 -37.56 3.17
N THR A 175 -7.12 -38.75 2.58
CA THR A 175 -8.11 -39.77 2.94
C THR A 175 -7.95 -40.30 4.37
N GLU A 176 -6.72 -40.30 4.91
CA GLU A 176 -6.42 -40.69 6.29
C GLU A 176 -6.94 -39.66 7.29
N GLU A 177 -6.73 -38.37 7.01
CA GLU A 177 -7.25 -37.26 7.82
C GLU A 177 -8.78 -37.24 7.83
N ILE A 178 -9.43 -37.52 6.68
CA ILE A 178 -10.89 -37.66 6.61
C ILE A 178 -11.38 -38.80 7.51
N LYS A 179 -10.72 -39.97 7.49
CA LYS A 179 -11.07 -41.11 8.36
C LYS A 179 -10.93 -40.74 9.83
N LEU A 180 -9.87 -40.01 10.18
CA LEU A 180 -9.64 -39.56 11.55
C LEU A 180 -10.72 -38.58 12.02
N ILE A 181 -11.11 -37.60 11.19
CA ILE A 181 -12.22 -36.69 11.50
C ILE A 181 -13.53 -37.46 11.70
N LYS A 182 -13.80 -38.44 10.83
CA LYS A 182 -14.99 -39.28 10.94
C LYS A 182 -15.01 -40.03 12.28
N ASN A 183 -13.91 -40.67 12.66
CA ASN A 183 -13.82 -41.41 13.92
C ASN A 183 -14.04 -40.50 15.14
N ILE A 184 -13.56 -39.25 15.08
CA ILE A 184 -13.79 -38.26 16.15
C ILE A 184 -15.28 -37.93 16.23
N LEU A 185 -15.94 -37.65 15.12
CA LEU A 185 -17.37 -37.33 15.09
C LEU A 185 -18.23 -38.50 15.56
N ASP A 186 -17.88 -39.72 15.13
CA ASP A 186 -18.59 -40.95 15.52
C ASP A 186 -18.44 -41.23 17.03
N ALA A 187 -17.37 -40.75 17.69
CA ALA A 187 -17.18 -40.88 19.14
C ALA A 187 -18.03 -39.92 19.98
N PHE A 188 -18.65 -38.91 19.35
CA PHE A 188 -19.59 -37.99 20.02
C PHE A 188 -21.06 -38.44 19.91
N ASN A 189 -21.33 -39.52 19.17
CA ASN A 189 -22.62 -40.22 19.12
C ASN A 189 -22.59 -41.48 19.99
#